data_AF-A0A8H6S8A0-F1
#
_entry.id   AF-A0A8H6S8A0-F1
#
_cell.length_a   1.000
_cell.length_b   1.000
_cell.length_c   1.000
_cell.angle_alpha   90.00
_cell.angle_beta   90.00
_cell.angle_gamma   90.00
#
_symmetry.space_group_name_H-M   'P 1'
#
loop_
_entity.id
_entity.type
_entity.pdbx_description
1 polymer ?
#
loop_
_entity_poly.entity_id
_entity_poly.type
_entity_poly.pdbx_seq_one_letter_code
_entity_poly.pdbx_strand_id
1 'polypeptide(L)'
;MPERAASRPDRADSAFPCRLRHFAGSFSLYKTATGWSESSQTPAPPHTLTFFSTTMKLVTPEQFAAHAAASRRGALEGGSAGLAVGGLASYYAQRRFAYYRSLPPSLKILGILFIASPAMAIQAERRGLEYDKSQWEGDSAELLKTQEHVALTRWEQLSVKDKVADWASRHEYSIIVGGWALSLVAAGAIISRNRYQTTAQKIVQARMWAQGLTIGIILTAAGFKTNLNRGEEPAKPVIDHSWMEVLAQQERDRQELEAIKARGRASEPSSSA
;
A
#
# COMPACT_ATOMS: atom_id res chain seq x y z
N MET A 1 79.68 -28.20 -4.02
CA MET A 1 79.42 -28.94 -5.29
C MET A 1 80.16 -30.27 -5.22
N PRO A 2 79.63 -31.38 -5.75
CA PRO A 2 78.68 -31.57 -6.86
C PRO A 2 77.38 -32.30 -6.37
N GLU A 3 76.37 -32.73 -7.12
CA GLU A 3 75.74 -32.46 -8.42
C GLU A 3 74.52 -33.44 -8.50
N ARG A 4 73.46 -33.03 -9.22
CA ARG A 4 72.47 -33.87 -9.94
C ARG A 4 71.21 -34.46 -9.25
N ALA A 5 70.11 -34.17 -9.95
CA ALA A 5 69.04 -35.06 -10.42
C ALA A 5 67.72 -35.19 -9.63
N ALA A 6 66.71 -34.50 -10.17
CA ALA A 6 65.42 -35.02 -10.63
C ALA A 6 64.66 -36.08 -9.80
N SER A 7 63.44 -35.72 -9.40
CA SER A 7 62.27 -36.62 -9.52
C SER A 7 60.98 -35.84 -9.21
N ARG A 8 60.07 -35.78 -10.19
CA ARG A 8 58.63 -35.56 -9.94
C ARG A 8 58.07 -36.75 -9.15
N PRO A 9 56.96 -36.54 -8.45
CA PRO A 9 55.82 -37.40 -8.78
C PRO A 9 54.50 -36.64 -8.99
N ASP A 10 53.77 -37.11 -9.99
CA ASP A 10 52.34 -36.85 -10.23
C ASP A 10 51.47 -37.37 -9.08
N ARG A 11 50.43 -36.57 -8.76
CA ARG A 11 49.10 -36.94 -8.22
C ARG A 11 48.39 -35.62 -7.90
N ALA A 12 47.10 -35.43 -8.01
CA ALA A 12 45.98 -36.15 -8.62
C ALA A 12 44.79 -35.22 -8.34
N ASP A 13 43.96 -35.00 -9.35
CA ASP A 13 42.50 -34.84 -9.27
C ASP A 13 41.90 -34.53 -7.89
N SER A 14 41.49 -33.27 -7.69
CA SER A 14 40.35 -32.96 -6.82
C SER A 14 39.36 -32.09 -7.57
N ALA A 15 38.77 -32.72 -8.59
CA ALA A 15 37.43 -32.36 -9.04
C ALA A 15 36.48 -32.49 -7.84
N PHE A 16 35.93 -31.37 -7.37
CA PHE A 16 34.81 -31.37 -6.43
C PHE A 16 33.53 -31.72 -7.19
N PRO A 17 32.87 -32.87 -6.90
CA PRO A 17 31.59 -33.20 -7.48
C PRO A 17 30.48 -32.81 -6.48
N CYS A 18 29.97 -31.58 -6.55
CA CYS A 18 28.70 -31.25 -5.88
C CYS A 18 27.52 -31.54 -6.81
N ARG A 19 27.22 -32.84 -6.87
CA ARG A 19 25.92 -33.50 -7.05
C ARG A 19 24.71 -32.55 -7.15
N LEU A 20 24.34 -32.20 -8.38
CA LEU A 20 22.96 -31.85 -8.74
C LEU A 20 22.11 -33.12 -8.61
N ARG A 21 21.25 -33.20 -7.58
CA ARG A 21 20.26 -34.28 -7.48
C ARG A 21 18.97 -33.75 -6.86
N HIS A 22 17.93 -33.71 -7.70
CA HIS A 22 16.50 -33.67 -7.39
C HIS A 22 15.99 -32.57 -6.44
N PHE A 23 15.53 -31.46 -7.03
CA PHE A 23 14.51 -30.58 -6.44
C PHE A 23 13.16 -30.90 -7.10
N ALA A 24 12.65 -32.09 -6.80
CA ALA A 24 11.30 -32.51 -7.16
C ALA A 24 10.80 -33.44 -6.05
N GLY A 25 9.89 -32.95 -5.21
CA GLY A 25 9.27 -33.75 -4.15
C GLY A 25 9.34 -33.13 -2.77
N SER A 26 8.70 -31.99 -2.56
CA SER A 26 8.31 -31.52 -1.22
C SER A 26 7.17 -30.50 -1.34
N PHE A 27 6.05 -30.98 -1.88
CA PHE A 27 4.75 -30.29 -1.83
C PHE A 27 3.64 -31.28 -1.44
N SER A 28 3.98 -32.26 -0.59
CA SER A 28 3.06 -33.33 -0.18
C SER A 28 3.31 -33.77 1.27
N LEU A 29 3.56 -32.82 2.18
CA LEU A 29 3.73 -33.11 3.62
C LEU A 29 3.46 -31.88 4.52
N TYR A 30 2.42 -31.09 4.19
CA TYR A 30 1.88 -30.03 5.05
C TYR A 30 0.35 -30.14 5.20
N LYS A 31 -0.18 -31.37 5.24
CA LYS A 31 -1.62 -31.62 5.43
C LYS A 31 -1.90 -32.56 6.61
N THR A 32 -1.17 -32.38 7.72
CA THR A 32 -1.34 -33.17 8.95
C THR A 32 -0.91 -32.37 10.20
N ALA A 33 -1.35 -31.11 10.32
CA ALA A 33 -1.15 -30.33 11.56
C ALA A 33 -2.27 -29.31 11.84
N THR A 34 -3.48 -29.55 11.33
CA THR A 34 -4.67 -28.78 11.72
C THR A 34 -5.80 -29.78 11.94
N GLY A 35 -5.96 -30.19 13.20
CA GLY A 35 -7.09 -30.99 13.67
C GLY A 35 -8.38 -30.20 13.60
N TRP A 36 -8.95 -30.08 12.40
CA TRP A 36 -10.34 -29.70 12.22
C TRP A 36 -11.15 -30.98 12.19
N SER A 37 -11.75 -31.35 13.32
CA SER A 37 -12.75 -32.40 13.37
C SER A 37 -13.98 -31.92 12.60
N GLU A 38 -14.35 -32.66 11.58
CA GLU A 38 -15.57 -32.48 10.81
C GLU A 38 -16.77 -32.78 11.74
N SER A 39 -17.31 -31.72 12.35
CA SER A 39 -18.48 -31.83 13.23
C SER A 39 -19.73 -32.05 12.39
N SER A 40 -20.30 -33.24 12.54
CA SER A 40 -21.61 -33.65 12.03
C SER A 40 -22.67 -32.56 12.14
N GLN A 41 -23.31 -32.28 11.01
CA GLN A 41 -24.42 -31.37 10.85
C GLN A 41 -25.66 -31.91 11.58
N THR A 42 -26.09 -31.22 12.64
CA THR A 42 -27.39 -31.42 13.29
C THR A 42 -28.42 -30.47 12.67
N PRO A 43 -29.63 -30.93 12.29
CA PRO A 43 -30.66 -30.03 11.78
C PRO A 43 -31.31 -29.25 12.93
N ALA A 44 -31.17 -27.92 12.92
CA ALA A 44 -31.85 -27.02 13.86
C ALA A 44 -33.35 -26.86 13.51
N PRO A 45 -34.22 -26.61 14.52
CA PRO A 45 -35.68 -26.51 14.32
C PRO A 45 -36.08 -25.22 13.59
N PRO A 46 -37.28 -25.18 12.95
CA PRO A 46 -37.70 -24.05 12.13
C PRO A 46 -38.17 -22.88 13.00
N HIS A 47 -37.23 -22.09 13.52
CA HIS A 47 -37.53 -20.72 13.91
C HIS A 47 -37.57 -19.89 12.63
N THR A 48 -38.77 -19.48 12.28
CA THR A 48 -39.12 -18.49 11.27
C THR A 48 -38.20 -17.27 11.39
N LEU A 49 -37.09 -17.27 10.63
CA LEU A 49 -36.35 -16.07 10.37
C LEU A 49 -37.23 -15.26 9.43
N THR A 50 -38.04 -14.37 10.00
CA THR A 50 -38.38 -13.11 9.33
C THR A 50 -37.05 -12.51 8.90
N PHE A 51 -36.69 -12.73 7.65
CA PHE A 51 -35.68 -12.00 6.93
C PHE A 51 -36.04 -10.52 7.14
N PHE A 52 -35.34 -9.87 8.07
CA PHE A 52 -35.35 -8.43 8.20
C PHE A 52 -34.77 -7.94 6.88
N SER A 53 -35.64 -7.67 5.90
CA SER A 53 -35.29 -6.94 4.69
C SER A 53 -35.10 -5.50 5.11
N THR A 54 -34.02 -5.24 5.85
CA THR A 54 -33.37 -3.95 5.79
C THR A 54 -32.89 -3.88 4.34
N THR A 55 -33.57 -3.10 3.52
CA THR A 55 -33.02 -2.66 2.24
C THR A 55 -31.71 -1.92 2.56
N MET A 56 -30.62 -2.67 2.68
CA MET A 56 -29.28 -2.15 2.46
C MET A 56 -29.40 -1.40 1.14
N LYS A 57 -29.06 -0.10 1.14
CA LYS A 57 -28.84 0.64 -0.11
C LYS A 57 -27.66 -0.04 -0.80
N LEU A 58 -27.95 -1.11 -1.52
CA LEU A 58 -27.00 -1.80 -2.35
C LEU A 58 -26.66 -0.82 -3.47
N VAL A 59 -25.37 -0.51 -3.60
CA VAL A 59 -24.86 0.30 -4.69
C VAL A 59 -25.43 -0.24 -5.99
N THR A 60 -26.05 0.64 -6.78
CA THR A 60 -26.70 0.20 -8.01
C THR A 60 -25.65 -0.33 -8.99
N PRO A 61 -25.97 -1.34 -9.83
CA PRO A 61 -24.99 -1.89 -10.77
C PRO A 61 -24.42 -0.83 -11.71
N GLU A 62 -25.20 0.21 -12.02
CA GLU A 62 -24.79 1.41 -12.76
C GLU A 62 -23.73 2.24 -12.00
N GLN A 63 -23.88 2.45 -10.68
CA GLN A 63 -22.90 3.16 -9.85
C GLN A 63 -21.57 2.40 -9.78
N PHE A 64 -21.63 1.05 -9.65
CA PHE A 64 -20.41 0.23 -9.72
C PHE A 64 -19.72 0.35 -11.08
N ALA A 65 -20.47 0.33 -12.18
CA ALA A 65 -19.92 0.47 -13.52
C ALA A 65 -19.29 1.86 -13.74
N ALA A 66 -19.92 2.91 -13.19
CA ALA A 66 -19.44 4.28 -13.25
C ALA A 66 -18.18 4.49 -12.40
N HIS A 67 -18.13 3.99 -11.15
CA HIS A 67 -16.93 3.99 -10.33
C HIS A 67 -15.79 3.23 -11.02
N ALA A 68 -16.07 2.03 -11.53
CA ALA A 68 -15.07 1.25 -12.27
C ALA A 68 -14.59 1.97 -13.55
N ALA A 69 -15.46 2.73 -14.23
CA ALA A 69 -15.07 3.56 -15.36
C ALA A 69 -14.15 4.72 -14.94
N ALA A 70 -14.42 5.36 -13.81
CA ALA A 70 -13.58 6.41 -13.23
C ALA A 70 -12.20 5.86 -12.85
N SER A 71 -12.14 4.74 -12.13
CA SER A 71 -10.88 4.08 -11.77
C SER A 71 -10.09 3.62 -13.00
N ARG A 72 -10.75 3.08 -14.03
CA ARG A 72 -10.09 2.72 -15.31
C ARG A 72 -9.49 3.94 -16.02
N ARG A 73 -10.20 5.07 -16.06
CA ARG A 73 -9.67 6.32 -16.62
C ARG A 73 -8.44 6.77 -15.84
N GLY A 74 -8.49 6.75 -14.51
CA GLY A 74 -7.35 7.03 -13.65
C GLY A 74 -6.16 6.10 -13.91
N ALA A 75 -6.41 4.79 -14.04
CA ALA A 75 -5.37 3.81 -14.36
C ALA A 75 -4.70 4.10 -15.72
N LEU A 76 -5.47 4.45 -16.75
CA LEU A 76 -4.94 4.77 -18.07
C LEU A 76 -4.09 6.04 -18.04
N GLU A 77 -4.55 7.08 -17.36
CA GLU A 77 -3.80 8.33 -17.22
C GLU A 77 -2.52 8.13 -16.39
N GLY A 78 -2.60 7.46 -15.25
CA GLY A 78 -1.44 7.17 -14.41
C GLY A 78 -0.46 6.20 -15.06
N GLY A 79 -0.97 5.19 -15.77
CA GLY A 79 -0.16 4.22 -16.50
C GLY A 79 0.58 4.87 -17.67
N SER A 80 -0.10 5.68 -18.49
CA SER A 80 0.53 6.40 -19.60
C SER A 80 1.54 7.44 -19.12
N ALA A 81 1.21 8.24 -18.11
CA ALA A 81 2.14 9.18 -17.49
C ALA A 81 3.34 8.45 -16.87
N GLY A 82 3.12 7.36 -16.14
CA GLY A 82 4.17 6.56 -15.52
C GLY A 82 5.09 5.89 -16.55
N LEU A 83 4.54 5.38 -17.66
CA LEU A 83 5.32 4.86 -18.78
C LEU A 83 6.13 5.96 -19.48
N ALA A 84 5.56 7.15 -19.65
CA ALA A 84 6.27 8.29 -20.23
C ALA A 84 7.46 8.72 -19.35
N VAL A 85 7.23 8.88 -18.04
CA VAL A 85 8.28 9.23 -17.06
C VAL A 85 9.35 8.14 -16.99
N GLY A 86 8.95 6.87 -16.86
CA GLY A 86 9.86 5.74 -16.82
C GLY A 86 10.66 5.57 -18.13
N GLY A 87 10.00 5.78 -19.27
CA GLY A 87 10.62 5.75 -20.60
C GLY A 87 11.64 6.87 -20.79
N LEU A 88 11.31 8.11 -20.42
CA LEU A 88 12.25 9.24 -20.45
C LEU A 88 13.44 9.02 -19.51
N ALA A 89 13.19 8.52 -18.31
CA ALA A 89 14.24 8.17 -17.36
C ALA A 89 15.16 7.07 -17.91
N SER A 90 14.60 6.03 -18.51
CA SER A 90 15.34 4.95 -19.17
C SER A 90 16.17 5.46 -20.35
N TYR A 91 15.59 6.34 -21.18
CA TYR A 91 16.27 6.98 -22.30
C TYR A 91 17.44 7.86 -21.86
N TYR A 92 17.24 8.66 -20.82
CA TYR A 92 18.30 9.47 -20.22
C TYR A 92 19.42 8.58 -19.64
N ALA A 93 19.06 7.51 -18.93
CA ALA A 93 20.01 6.56 -18.37
C ALA A 93 20.83 5.84 -19.44
N GLN A 94 20.20 5.49 -20.58
CA GLN A 94 20.85 4.88 -21.74
C GLN A 94 21.94 5.77 -22.34
N ARG A 95 21.76 7.10 -22.32
CA ARG A 95 22.78 8.05 -22.79
C ARG A 95 23.88 8.31 -21.76
N ARG A 96 23.53 8.43 -20.48
CA ARG A 96 24.46 8.89 -19.44
C ARG A 96 25.33 7.79 -18.84
N PHE A 97 24.82 6.56 -18.72
CA PHE A 97 25.47 5.48 -17.96
C PHE A 97 25.90 4.33 -18.87
N ALA A 98 27.20 4.03 -18.90
CA ALA A 98 27.77 2.92 -19.69
C ALA A 98 27.21 1.55 -19.25
N TYR A 99 27.01 1.35 -17.95
CA TYR A 99 26.45 0.12 -17.40
C TYR A 99 25.01 -0.13 -17.85
N TYR A 100 24.19 0.94 -17.95
CA TYR A 100 22.80 0.81 -18.39
C TYR A 100 22.71 0.38 -19.87
N ARG A 101 23.70 0.74 -20.69
CA ARG A 101 23.76 0.31 -22.10
C ARG A 101 23.93 -1.20 -22.24
N SER A 102 24.75 -1.81 -21.38
CA SER A 102 24.99 -3.26 -21.36
C SER A 102 23.88 -4.09 -20.70
N LEU A 103 22.86 -3.45 -20.11
CA LEU A 103 21.78 -4.17 -19.44
C LEU A 103 20.88 -4.93 -20.45
N PRO A 104 20.43 -6.16 -20.13
CA PRO A 104 19.42 -6.86 -20.89
C PRO A 104 18.12 -6.03 -21.05
N PRO A 105 17.42 -6.12 -22.20
CA PRO A 105 16.16 -5.40 -22.42
C PRO A 105 15.09 -5.67 -21.35
N SER A 106 15.01 -6.90 -20.83
CA SER A 106 14.06 -7.29 -19.78
C SER A 106 14.23 -6.47 -18.50
N LEU A 107 15.47 -6.23 -18.06
CA LEU A 107 15.74 -5.42 -16.87
C LEU A 107 15.44 -3.93 -17.09
N LYS A 108 15.57 -3.44 -18.32
CA LYS A 108 15.20 -2.05 -18.66
C LYS A 108 13.69 -1.86 -18.55
N ILE A 109 12.91 -2.77 -19.15
CA ILE A 109 11.44 -2.76 -19.08
C ILE A 109 10.98 -2.89 -17.63
N LEU A 110 11.57 -3.79 -16.86
CA LEU A 110 11.26 -3.96 -15.45
C LEU A 110 11.42 -2.65 -14.67
N GLY A 111 12.51 -1.90 -14.90
CA GLY A 111 12.72 -0.60 -14.28
C GLY A 111 11.64 0.44 -14.65
N ILE A 112 11.16 0.43 -15.89
CA ILE A 112 10.05 1.29 -16.33
C ILE A 112 8.76 0.89 -15.61
N LEU A 113 8.48 -0.42 -15.51
CA LEU A 113 7.28 -0.94 -14.84
C LEU A 113 7.26 -0.65 -13.34
N PHE A 114 8.42 -0.62 -12.68
CA PHE A 114 8.53 -0.22 -11.27
C PHE A 114 8.05 1.21 -11.00
N ILE A 115 8.07 2.09 -12.01
CA ILE A 115 7.51 3.45 -11.92
C ILE A 115 6.06 3.47 -12.42
N ALA A 116 5.79 2.81 -13.54
CA ALA A 116 4.48 2.85 -14.17
C ALA A 116 3.39 2.13 -13.35
N SER A 117 3.69 0.98 -12.75
CA SER A 117 2.73 0.19 -11.99
C SER A 117 2.18 0.91 -10.74
N PRO A 118 3.02 1.48 -9.85
CA PRO A 118 2.49 2.25 -8.72
C PRO A 118 1.80 3.53 -9.17
N ALA A 119 2.30 4.22 -10.20
CA ALA A 119 1.65 5.42 -10.74
C ALA A 119 0.24 5.12 -11.28
N MET A 120 0.08 4.00 -11.98
CA MET A 120 -1.22 3.49 -12.43
C MET A 120 -2.16 3.24 -11.26
N ALA A 121 -1.71 2.52 -10.23
CA ALA A 121 -2.53 2.19 -9.06
C ALA A 121 -2.97 3.45 -8.29
N ILE A 122 -2.05 4.38 -8.03
CA ILE A 122 -2.33 5.62 -7.30
C ILE A 122 -3.37 6.48 -8.04
N GLN A 123 -3.24 6.64 -9.36
CA GLN A 123 -4.20 7.43 -10.13
C GLN A 123 -5.55 6.74 -10.32
N ALA A 124 -5.58 5.41 -10.39
CA ALA A 124 -6.82 4.65 -10.40
C ALA A 124 -7.62 4.88 -9.11
N GLU A 125 -6.94 4.78 -7.97
CA GLU A 125 -7.54 5.03 -6.66
C GLU A 125 -8.02 6.48 -6.53
N ARG A 126 -7.18 7.43 -6.91
CA ARG A 126 -7.51 8.86 -6.82
C ARG A 126 -8.77 9.23 -7.60
N ARG A 127 -8.98 8.63 -8.77
CA ARG A 127 -10.19 8.84 -9.59
C ARG A 127 -11.41 8.08 -9.09
N GLY A 128 -11.22 6.93 -8.45
CA GLY A 128 -12.30 6.27 -7.71
C GLY A 128 -12.81 7.15 -6.58
N LEU A 129 -11.89 7.63 -5.74
CA LEU A 129 -12.21 8.54 -4.63
C LEU A 129 -12.85 9.85 -5.09
N GLU A 130 -12.42 10.41 -6.23
CA GLU A 130 -13.04 11.61 -6.80
C GLU A 130 -14.49 11.35 -7.25
N TYR A 131 -14.76 10.18 -7.84
CA TYR A 131 -16.12 9.76 -8.18
C TYR A 131 -16.97 9.61 -6.92
N ASP A 132 -16.48 8.88 -5.90
CA ASP A 132 -17.23 8.67 -4.65
C ASP A 132 -17.60 9.99 -3.98
N LYS A 133 -16.65 10.93 -3.90
CA LYS A 133 -16.89 12.28 -3.38
C LYS A 133 -17.93 13.06 -4.17
N SER A 134 -18.02 12.84 -5.49
CA SER A 134 -19.01 13.52 -6.34
C SER A 134 -20.44 13.00 -6.14
N GLN A 135 -20.59 11.78 -5.61
CA GLN A 135 -21.91 11.18 -5.35
C GLN A 135 -22.44 11.52 -3.95
N TRP A 136 -21.65 12.19 -3.11
CA TRP A 136 -22.08 12.64 -1.79
C TRP A 136 -22.97 13.88 -1.94
N GLU A 137 -24.29 13.69 -1.88
CA GLU A 137 -25.29 14.76 -1.87
C GLU A 137 -25.76 15.10 -0.43
N GLY A 138 -26.08 16.38 -0.19
CA GLY A 138 -26.73 16.87 1.04
C GLY A 138 -25.81 17.40 2.15
N ASP A 139 -26.40 17.63 3.34
CA ASP A 139 -25.77 18.22 4.54
C ASP A 139 -24.52 17.45 5.01
N SER A 140 -24.44 16.15 4.74
CA SER A 140 -23.27 15.33 5.11
C SER A 140 -21.97 15.80 4.44
N ALA A 141 -22.04 16.25 3.19
CA ALA A 141 -20.87 16.78 2.47
C ALA A 141 -20.46 18.17 2.97
N GLU A 142 -21.42 18.98 3.42
CA GLU A 142 -21.18 20.31 4.00
C GLU A 142 -20.58 20.21 5.41
N LEU A 143 -21.03 19.24 6.21
CA LEU A 143 -20.44 18.93 7.51
C LEU A 143 -18.97 18.52 7.39
N LEU A 144 -18.64 17.62 6.46
CA LEU A 144 -17.25 17.22 6.20
C LEU A 144 -16.37 18.41 5.81
N LYS A 145 -16.86 19.30 4.94
CA LYS A 145 -16.15 20.54 4.57
C LYS A 145 -15.97 21.48 5.76
N THR A 146 -17.00 21.63 6.60
CA THR A 146 -16.95 22.47 7.80
C THR A 146 -15.93 21.95 8.80
N GLN A 147 -15.91 20.63 9.03
CA GLN A 147 -14.92 19.98 9.89
C GLN A 147 -13.51 20.13 9.33
N GLU A 148 -13.32 19.98 8.01
CA GLU A 148 -12.04 20.22 7.34
C GLU A 148 -11.59 21.68 7.52
N HIS A 149 -12.49 22.66 7.35
CA HIS A 149 -12.20 24.08 7.59
C HIS A 149 -11.78 24.37 9.04
N VAL A 150 -12.47 23.78 10.03
CA VAL A 150 -12.10 23.93 11.45
C VAL A 150 -10.73 23.30 11.72
N ALA A 151 -10.45 22.12 11.14
CA ALA A 151 -9.16 21.46 11.26
C ALA A 151 -8.02 22.27 10.61
N LEU A 152 -8.26 22.86 9.43
CA LEU A 152 -7.30 23.73 8.75
C LEU A 152 -7.03 25.01 9.54
N THR A 153 -8.08 25.65 10.07
CA THR A 153 -7.95 26.86 10.90
C THR A 153 -7.14 26.56 12.16
N ARG A 154 -7.37 25.41 12.80
CA ARG A 154 -6.58 24.94 13.94
C ARG A 154 -5.13 24.69 13.54
N TRP A 155 -4.90 24.06 12.39
CA TRP A 155 -3.57 23.77 11.88
C TRP A 155 -2.79 25.07 11.56
N GLU A 156 -3.46 26.08 11.01
CA GLU A 156 -2.84 27.39 10.73
C GLU A 156 -2.33 28.09 11.99
N GLN A 157 -3.03 27.91 13.12
CA GLN A 157 -2.66 28.45 14.43
C GLN A 157 -1.49 27.71 15.10
N LEU A 158 -1.08 26.55 14.60
CA LEU A 158 0.04 25.79 15.16
C LEU A 158 1.40 26.47 14.88
N SER A 159 2.34 26.30 15.82
CA SER A 159 3.75 26.67 15.64
C SER A 159 4.39 25.86 14.52
N VAL A 160 5.45 26.39 13.89
CA VAL A 160 6.16 25.71 12.78
C VAL A 160 6.67 24.32 13.19
N LYS A 161 7.14 24.17 14.43
CA LYS A 161 7.60 22.88 14.95
C LYS A 161 6.44 21.87 15.02
N ASP A 162 5.29 22.31 15.52
CA ASP A 162 4.11 21.46 15.68
C ASP A 162 3.48 21.14 14.32
N LYS A 163 3.51 22.06 13.36
CA LYS A 163 3.11 21.83 11.97
C LYS A 163 3.95 20.74 11.30
N VAL A 164 5.27 20.75 11.51
CA VAL A 164 6.16 19.71 10.96
C VAL A 164 5.91 18.36 11.64
N ALA A 165 5.72 18.35 12.96
CA ALA A 165 5.41 17.13 13.70
C ALA A 165 4.05 16.52 13.27
N ASP A 166 3.01 17.36 13.14
CA ASP A 166 1.69 16.98 12.66
C ASP A 166 1.70 16.52 11.18
N TRP A 167 2.47 17.17 10.32
CA TRP A 167 2.64 16.71 8.95
C TRP A 167 3.32 15.34 8.90
N ALA A 168 4.35 15.14 9.73
CA ALA A 168 5.11 13.90 9.78
C ALA A 168 4.29 12.74 10.34
N SER A 169 3.41 12.98 11.33
CA SER A 169 2.51 11.96 11.86
C SER A 169 1.45 11.54 10.83
N ARG A 170 0.88 12.49 10.07
CA ARG A 170 -0.09 12.20 9.00
C ARG A 170 0.51 11.45 7.82
N HIS A 171 1.82 11.61 7.56
CA HIS A 171 2.52 11.02 6.43
C HIS A 171 3.56 9.96 6.84
N GLU A 172 3.33 9.24 7.95
CA GLU A 172 4.29 8.28 8.51
C GLU A 172 4.82 7.28 7.47
N TYR A 173 3.93 6.68 6.67
CA TYR A 173 4.32 5.70 5.65
C TYR A 173 5.08 6.34 4.49
N SER A 174 4.72 7.56 4.11
CA SER A 174 5.42 8.28 3.03
C SER A 174 6.84 8.64 3.45
N ILE A 175 7.06 9.01 4.71
CA ILE A 175 8.39 9.28 5.26
C ILE A 175 9.21 8.00 5.35
N ILE A 176 8.62 6.90 5.83
CA ILE A 176 9.32 5.60 5.93
C ILE A 176 9.72 5.10 4.54
N VAL A 177 8.80 5.11 3.58
CA VAL A 177 9.06 4.68 2.19
C VAL A 177 10.00 5.63 1.47
N GLY A 178 9.86 6.95 1.68
CA GLY A 178 10.75 7.96 1.13
C GLY A 178 12.17 7.84 1.68
N GLY A 179 12.32 7.64 2.99
CA GLY A 179 13.59 7.38 3.65
C GLY A 179 14.25 6.09 3.17
N TRP A 180 13.47 5.02 2.97
CA TRP A 180 13.93 3.79 2.31
C TRP A 180 14.50 4.06 0.92
N ALA A 181 13.71 4.70 0.06
CA ALA A 181 14.12 4.99 -1.31
C ALA A 181 15.36 5.86 -1.34
N LEU A 182 15.42 6.90 -0.50
CA LEU A 182 16.58 7.77 -0.35
C LEU A 182 17.81 7.00 0.10
N SER A 183 17.66 6.09 1.08
CA SER A 183 18.76 5.27 1.57
C SER A 183 19.30 4.30 0.50
N LEU A 184 18.44 3.75 -0.35
CA LEU A 184 18.85 2.92 -1.50
C LEU A 184 19.63 3.73 -2.53
N VAL A 185 19.17 4.94 -2.83
CA VAL A 185 19.86 5.85 -3.76
C VAL A 185 21.22 6.24 -3.18
N ALA A 186 21.28 6.60 -1.90
CA ALA A 186 22.54 6.95 -1.22
C ALA A 186 23.52 5.76 -1.20
N ALA A 187 23.06 4.57 -0.79
CA ALA A 187 23.87 3.35 -0.77
C ALA A 187 24.35 2.99 -2.19
N GLY A 188 23.49 3.09 -3.20
CA GLY A 188 23.84 2.88 -4.60
C GLY A 188 24.89 3.89 -5.10
N ALA A 189 24.76 5.16 -4.74
CA ALA A 189 25.74 6.19 -5.07
C ALA A 189 27.11 5.88 -4.44
N ILE A 190 27.14 5.49 -3.16
CA ILE A 190 28.37 5.12 -2.45
C ILE A 190 29.04 3.89 -3.08
N ILE A 191 28.28 2.81 -3.33
CA ILE A 191 28.80 1.57 -3.93
C ILE A 191 29.29 1.82 -5.37
N SER A 192 28.60 2.66 -6.13
CA SER A 192 28.97 2.98 -7.51
C SER A 192 30.29 3.76 -7.60
N ARG A 193 30.58 4.62 -6.61
CA ARG A 193 31.77 5.48 -6.58
C ARG A 193 33.07 4.73 -6.26
N ASN A 194 33.00 3.56 -5.64
CA ASN A 194 34.19 2.78 -5.29
C ASN A 194 34.79 2.08 -6.53
N ARG A 195 35.97 2.52 -6.99
CA ARG A 195 36.64 2.02 -8.21
C ARG A 195 37.47 0.76 -7.98
N TYR A 196 37.79 0.42 -6.73
CA TYR A 196 38.75 -0.65 -6.40
C TYR A 196 38.13 -2.06 -6.27
N GLN A 197 36.82 -2.21 -6.50
CA GLN A 197 36.11 -3.49 -6.37
C GLN A 197 35.57 -3.97 -7.73
N THR A 198 35.66 -5.28 -7.96
CA THR A 198 35.11 -5.94 -9.15
C THR A 198 33.58 -5.92 -9.13
N THR A 199 32.94 -5.98 -10.31
CA THR A 199 31.48 -5.94 -10.44
C THR A 199 30.80 -7.09 -9.68
N ALA A 200 31.41 -8.27 -9.64
CA ALA A 200 30.89 -9.42 -8.89
C ALA A 200 30.86 -9.14 -7.38
N GLN A 201 31.90 -8.51 -6.82
CA GLN A 201 31.96 -8.16 -5.41
C GLN A 201 30.90 -7.12 -5.02
N LYS A 202 30.66 -6.13 -5.90
CA LYS A 202 29.60 -5.12 -5.69
C LYS A 202 28.21 -5.74 -5.61
N ILE A 203 27.94 -6.79 -6.39
CA ILE A 203 26.65 -7.51 -6.35
C ILE A 203 26.45 -8.21 -5.01
N VAL A 204 27.49 -8.88 -4.51
CA VAL A 204 27.44 -9.56 -3.20
C VAL A 204 27.20 -8.53 -2.09
N GLN A 205 27.89 -7.39 -2.13
CA GLN A 205 27.68 -6.31 -1.16
C GLN A 205 26.26 -5.73 -1.26
N ALA A 206 25.76 -5.49 -2.48
CA ALA A 206 24.42 -4.96 -2.68
C ALA A 206 23.35 -5.86 -2.03
N ARG A 207 23.53 -7.19 -2.07
CA ARG A 207 22.60 -8.12 -1.39
C ARG A 207 22.63 -7.97 0.13
N MET A 208 23.81 -7.80 0.73
CA MET A 208 23.94 -7.58 2.18
C MET A 208 23.33 -6.24 2.61
N TRP A 209 23.56 -5.18 1.82
CA TRP A 209 22.93 -3.88 2.02
C TRP A 209 21.40 -3.97 1.92
N ALA A 210 20.86 -4.64 0.89
CA ALA A 210 19.41 -4.78 0.72
C ALA A 210 18.76 -5.49 1.92
N GLN A 211 19.39 -6.56 2.42
CA GLN A 211 18.91 -7.29 3.59
C GLN A 211 18.97 -6.43 4.86
N GLY A 212 20.12 -5.80 5.13
CA GLY A 212 20.30 -4.93 6.31
C GLY A 212 19.35 -3.73 6.30
N LEU A 213 19.11 -3.14 5.14
CA LEU A 213 18.24 -1.99 4.97
C LEU A 213 16.77 -2.35 5.20
N THR A 214 16.34 -3.55 4.77
CA THR A 214 14.99 -4.06 5.06
C THR A 214 14.77 -4.23 6.57
N ILE A 215 15.74 -4.86 7.26
CA ILE A 215 15.68 -5.03 8.71
C ILE A 215 15.70 -3.66 9.42
N GLY A 216 16.57 -2.76 8.97
CA GLY A 216 16.66 -1.40 9.49
C GLY A 216 15.32 -0.68 9.44
N ILE A 217 14.57 -0.81 8.35
CA ILE A 217 13.24 -0.17 8.23
C ILE A 217 12.20 -0.79 9.12
N ILE A 218 12.17 -2.11 9.25
CA ILE A 218 11.21 -2.75 10.16
C ILE A 218 11.47 -2.24 11.59
N LEU A 219 12.74 -2.13 11.98
CA LEU A 219 13.13 -1.59 13.29
C LEU A 219 12.85 -0.09 13.41
N THR A 220 13.11 0.71 12.37
CA THR A 220 12.78 2.15 12.37
C THR A 220 11.28 2.38 12.43
N ALA A 221 10.48 1.64 11.67
CA ALA A 221 9.03 1.74 11.69
C ALA A 221 8.47 1.32 13.07
N ALA A 222 8.97 0.22 13.64
CA ALA A 222 8.60 -0.21 14.98
C ALA A 222 9.01 0.82 16.06
N GLY A 223 10.23 1.36 15.96
CA GLY A 223 10.75 2.38 16.86
C GLY A 223 10.00 3.70 16.75
N PHE A 224 9.66 4.14 15.54
CA PHE A 224 8.85 5.34 15.30
C PHE A 224 7.47 5.19 15.94
N LYS A 225 6.79 4.06 15.72
CA LYS A 225 5.51 3.75 16.39
C LYS A 225 5.64 3.71 17.90
N THR A 226 6.73 3.18 18.44
CA THR A 226 6.94 3.10 19.90
C THR A 226 7.25 4.46 20.52
N ASN A 227 8.02 5.31 19.84
CA ASN A 227 8.37 6.65 20.33
C ASN A 227 7.20 7.64 20.26
N LEU A 228 6.35 7.57 19.22
CA LEU A 228 5.10 8.32 19.19
C LEU A 228 4.21 7.97 20.39
N ASN A 229 4.25 6.72 20.86
CA ASN A 229 3.43 6.24 21.98
C ASN A 229 4.02 6.48 23.38
N ARG A 230 5.21 7.10 23.51
CA ARG A 230 5.97 7.21 24.78
C ARG A 230 5.86 8.56 25.49
N GLY A 231 5.37 9.61 24.84
CA GLY A 231 5.46 11.00 25.33
C GLY A 231 4.20 11.57 25.96
N GLU A 232 3.03 10.98 25.71
CA GLU A 232 1.73 11.47 26.18
C GLU A 232 0.91 10.24 26.62
N GLU A 233 -0.04 10.40 27.54
CA GLU A 233 -1.11 9.40 27.73
C GLU A 233 -1.52 8.88 26.35
N PRO A 234 -1.64 7.56 26.11
CA PRO A 234 -1.70 6.99 24.77
C PRO A 234 -2.67 7.83 23.96
N ALA A 235 -2.13 8.71 23.12
CA ALA A 235 -2.92 9.74 22.46
C ALA A 235 -3.98 8.93 21.76
N LYS A 236 -5.21 9.04 22.26
CA LYS A 236 -6.30 8.13 21.93
C LYS A 236 -6.23 8.06 20.42
N PRO A 237 -6.03 6.87 19.81
CA PRO A 237 -5.82 6.80 18.38
C PRO A 237 -6.89 7.70 17.78
N VAL A 238 -6.50 8.64 16.91
CA VAL A 238 -7.46 9.51 16.23
C VAL A 238 -8.24 8.56 15.33
N ILE A 239 -9.15 7.82 15.94
CA ILE A 239 -10.10 6.94 15.29
C ILE A 239 -11.00 7.95 14.65
N ASP A 240 -10.91 8.01 13.34
CA ASP A 240 -11.72 8.90 12.55
C ASP A 240 -13.18 8.48 12.77
N HIS A 241 -13.86 9.20 13.66
CA HIS A 241 -15.27 9.02 13.99
C HIS A 241 -16.15 9.88 13.07
N SER A 242 -15.59 10.47 12.01
CA SER A 242 -16.33 11.21 11.00
C SER A 242 -17.49 10.39 10.43
N TRP A 243 -17.32 9.08 10.23
CA TRP A 243 -18.41 8.20 9.80
C TRP A 243 -19.54 8.10 10.85
N MET A 244 -19.21 8.15 12.15
CA MET A 244 -20.21 8.12 13.22
C MET A 244 -21.00 9.43 13.24
N GLU A 245 -20.34 10.57 13.02
CA GLU A 245 -20.98 11.87 12.89
C GLU A 245 -21.90 11.92 11.65
N VAL A 246 -21.46 11.37 10.52
CA VAL A 246 -22.26 11.25 9.30
C VAL A 246 -23.49 10.37 9.52
N LEU A 247 -23.35 9.21 10.18
CA LEU A 247 -24.49 8.35 10.53
C LEU A 247 -25.47 9.04 11.48
N ALA A 248 -24.94 9.73 12.51
CA ALA A 248 -25.76 10.48 13.46
C ALA A 248 -26.54 11.62 12.77
N GLN A 249 -25.96 12.27 11.75
CA GLN A 249 -26.66 13.25 10.94
C GLN A 249 -27.77 12.60 10.10
N GLN A 250 -27.48 11.49 9.42
CA GLN A 250 -28.49 10.77 8.61
C GLN A 250 -29.69 10.33 9.45
N GLU A 251 -29.47 9.92 10.70
CA GLU A 251 -30.52 9.59 11.66
C GLU A 251 -31.39 10.82 12.00
N ARG A 252 -30.76 11.99 12.23
CA ARG A 252 -31.48 13.26 12.49
C ARG A 252 -32.34 13.67 11.30
N ASP A 253 -31.78 13.69 10.09
CA ASP A 253 -32.50 14.08 8.88
C ASP A 253 -33.71 13.15 8.64
N ARG A 254 -33.55 11.85 8.92
CA ARG A 254 -34.64 10.88 8.84
C ARG A 254 -35.75 11.16 9.86
N GLN A 255 -35.39 11.46 11.11
CA GLN A 255 -36.36 11.82 12.15
C GLN A 255 -37.13 13.11 11.79
N GLU A 256 -36.46 14.11 11.21
CA GLU A 256 -37.09 15.34 10.74
C GLU A 256 -38.08 15.07 9.59
N LEU A 257 -37.70 14.25 8.61
CA LEU A 257 -38.60 13.84 7.52
C LEU A 257 -39.81 13.06 8.04
N GLU A 258 -39.64 12.19 9.03
CA GLU A 258 -40.73 11.45 9.67
C GLU A 258 -41.65 12.39 10.46
N ALA A 259 -41.11 13.39 11.16
CA ALA A 259 -41.88 14.42 11.85
C ALA A 259 -42.67 15.32 10.89
N ILE A 260 -42.07 15.73 9.75
CA ILE A 260 -42.74 16.49 8.70
C ILE A 260 -43.88 15.67 8.08
N LYS A 261 -43.64 14.38 7.78
CA LYS A 261 -44.68 13.47 7.25
C LYS A 261 -45.82 13.26 8.26
N ALA A 262 -45.50 13.11 9.54
CA ALA A 262 -46.50 12.99 10.60
C ALA A 262 -47.34 14.27 10.75
N ARG A 263 -46.68 15.44 10.67
CA ARG A 263 -47.36 16.75 10.70
C ARG A 263 -48.24 16.98 9.47
N GLY A 264 -47.78 16.57 8.28
CA GLY A 264 -48.55 16.61 7.04
C GLY A 264 -49.78 15.70 7.09
N ARG A 265 -49.63 14.47 7.58
CA ARG A 265 -50.75 13.52 7.77
C ARG A 265 -51.78 14.03 8.79
N ALA A 266 -51.35 14.74 9.83
CA ALA A 266 -52.26 15.35 10.80
C ALA A 266 -53.06 16.55 10.24
N SER A 267 -52.64 17.10 9.10
CA SER A 267 -53.29 18.24 8.45
C SER A 267 -54.20 17.89 7.26
N GLU A 268 -54.28 16.61 6.84
CA GLU A 268 -55.27 16.16 5.85
C GLU A 268 -56.63 15.99 6.54
N PRO A 269 -57.64 16.86 6.28
CA PRO A 269 -58.98 16.65 6.81
C PRO A 269 -59.60 15.42 6.13
N SER A 270 -60.27 14.58 6.92
CA SER A 270 -61.00 13.40 6.44
C SER A 270 -62.10 13.79 5.44
N SER A 271 -61.78 13.88 4.16
CA SER A 271 -62.76 13.97 3.08
C SER A 271 -63.19 12.56 2.64
N SER A 272 -63.85 11.84 3.56
CA SER A 272 -64.69 10.68 3.22
C SER A 272 -65.54 10.29 4.43
N ALA A 273 -66.68 10.96 4.58
CA ALA A 273 -67.90 10.47 5.24
C ALA A 273 -69.08 11.35 4.81
#